data_AF-A0A9E3NHA0-F1
#
_entry.id   AF-A0A9E3NHA0-F1
#
_cell.length_a   1.000
_cell.length_b   1.000
_cell.length_c   1.000
_cell.angle_alpha   90.00
_cell.angle_beta   90.00
_cell.angle_gamma   90.00
#
_symmetry.space_group_name_H-M   'P 1'
#
loop_
_entity.id
_entity.type
_entity.pdbx_description
1 polymer ?
#
loop_
_entity_poly.entity_id
_entity_poly.type
_entity_poly.pdbx_seq_one_letter_code
_entity_poly.pdbx_strand_id
1 'polypeptide(L)'
;MKEIKTSKDGIDYMNAVLFEKPLTVTRAMLWKIKHNNSDNDEIAVKIGRYKKKKGPFNLTFEELENSIPKSELTLKGEEFDALIDFIESHFKPFEEGVKKFIPLDEQFRADNLAHLQAFFNHPEKQELIDFVLGHDIIPDELFIAFNQLSKIRAVDKFEEMLEDDLTEHEWQKWFQENSWVLGTEYVRILDERSIDTKNITDFLMEAYDGFIDIVEIKRPDGNLNFWAKSKDHDNYVPDQDLVKAITQASKYIYEIEREANSIKFLERVGGVKTIKPRCVLIFGRSDDWDDEQKESFRILNSNYNNLSIMTYDHVLERAKRMIR
;
A
#
# COMPACT_ATOMS: atom_id res chain seq x y z
N MET A 1 -16.35 -26.31 2.67
CA MET A 1 -17.39 -26.01 3.68
C MET A 1 -18.20 -27.27 3.93
N LYS A 2 -18.37 -27.70 5.19
CA LYS A 2 -19.24 -28.85 5.51
C LYS A 2 -20.68 -28.34 5.64
N GLU A 3 -21.62 -28.97 4.94
CA GLU A 3 -23.03 -28.58 4.93
C GLU A 3 -23.74 -28.98 6.24
N ILE A 4 -24.48 -28.04 6.82
CA ILE A 4 -25.44 -28.32 7.90
C ILE A 4 -26.65 -29.01 7.27
N LYS A 5 -27.04 -30.16 7.83
CA LYS A 5 -28.18 -30.96 7.37
C LYS A 5 -29.26 -30.97 8.45
N THR A 6 -30.52 -31.03 8.06
CA THR A 6 -31.65 -31.11 9.00
C THR A 6 -32.22 -32.52 8.99
N SER A 7 -32.44 -33.11 10.18
CA SER A 7 -33.05 -34.43 10.33
C SER A 7 -34.55 -34.38 9.99
N LYS A 8 -35.18 -35.56 9.87
CA LYS A 8 -36.65 -35.66 9.72
C LYS A 8 -37.42 -35.04 10.89
N ASP A 9 -36.77 -34.95 12.06
CA ASP A 9 -37.32 -34.39 13.29
C ASP A 9 -36.97 -32.89 13.47
N GLY A 10 -36.43 -32.23 12.44
CA GLY A 10 -36.14 -30.79 12.48
C GLY A 10 -34.88 -30.41 13.28
N ILE A 11 -33.97 -31.37 13.48
CA ILE A 11 -32.71 -31.15 14.21
C ILE A 11 -31.59 -30.90 13.21
N ASP A 12 -30.94 -29.74 13.34
CA ASP A 12 -29.76 -29.41 12.54
C ASP A 12 -28.54 -30.14 13.08
N TYR A 13 -27.80 -30.77 12.17
CA TYR A 13 -26.61 -31.53 12.47
C TYR A 13 -25.53 -31.35 11.39
N MET A 14 -24.29 -31.56 11.80
CA MET A 14 -23.12 -31.60 10.94
C MET A 14 -22.36 -32.89 11.21
N ASN A 15 -21.85 -33.53 10.15
CA ASN A 15 -21.03 -34.74 10.28
C ASN A 15 -19.66 -34.57 9.62
N ALA A 16 -18.69 -35.31 10.15
CA ALA A 16 -17.32 -35.31 9.67
C ALA A 16 -16.74 -36.72 9.75
N VAL A 17 -16.06 -37.15 8.69
CA VAL A 17 -15.12 -38.28 8.77
C VAL A 17 -13.83 -37.75 9.36
N LEU A 18 -13.43 -38.27 10.52
CA LEU A 18 -12.17 -37.91 11.17
C LEU A 18 -11.02 -38.75 10.62
N PHE A 19 -11.26 -40.03 10.35
CA PHE A 19 -10.25 -40.96 9.86
C PHE A 19 -10.90 -42.16 9.19
N GLU A 20 -10.34 -42.64 8.09
CA GLU A 20 -10.91 -43.72 7.30
C GLU A 20 -9.87 -44.77 6.91
N LYS A 21 -10.18 -46.04 7.17
CA LYS A 21 -9.41 -47.25 6.80
C LYS A 21 -10.28 -48.17 5.93
N PRO A 22 -9.69 -49.21 5.30
CA PRO A 22 -10.46 -50.16 4.48
C PRO A 22 -11.61 -50.85 5.25
N LEU A 23 -11.41 -51.17 6.53
CA LEU A 23 -12.37 -51.91 7.35
C LEU A 23 -13.04 -51.08 8.44
N THR A 24 -12.56 -49.87 8.73
CA THR A 24 -13.09 -49.04 9.82
C THR A 24 -13.16 -47.57 9.41
N VAL A 25 -14.06 -46.83 10.06
CA VAL A 25 -14.18 -45.38 9.91
C VAL A 25 -14.44 -44.75 11.27
N THR A 26 -13.83 -43.60 11.52
CA THR A 26 -14.06 -42.77 12.70
C THR A 26 -14.82 -41.53 12.26
N ARG A 27 -15.93 -41.24 12.94
CA ARG A 27 -16.80 -40.09 12.63
C ARG A 27 -17.01 -39.21 13.85
N ALA A 28 -17.16 -37.92 13.59
CA ALA A 28 -17.71 -36.96 14.53
C ALA A 28 -19.03 -36.41 14.00
N MET A 29 -19.98 -36.19 14.90
CA MET A 29 -21.26 -35.56 14.61
C MET A 29 -21.55 -34.51 15.66
N LEU A 30 -21.93 -33.31 15.21
CA LEU A 30 -22.43 -32.22 16.04
C LEU A 30 -23.91 -32.02 15.73
N TRP A 31 -24.73 -31.78 16.75
CA TRP A 31 -26.13 -31.40 16.55
C TRP A 31 -26.61 -30.52 17.70
N LYS A 32 -27.67 -29.77 17.43
CA LYS A 32 -28.32 -28.92 18.41
C LYS A 32 -29.42 -29.67 19.15
N ILE A 33 -29.42 -29.61 20.48
CA ILE A 33 -30.52 -30.08 21.33
C ILE A 33 -31.40 -28.88 21.62
N LYS A 34 -32.62 -28.89 21.07
CA LYS A 34 -33.59 -27.82 21.27
C LYS A 34 -34.36 -28.03 22.57
N HIS A 35 -34.43 -26.98 23.39
CA HIS A 35 -35.23 -26.96 24.61
C HIS A 35 -36.44 -26.03 24.45
N ASN A 36 -37.39 -26.12 25.40
CA ASN A 36 -38.62 -25.30 25.35
C ASN A 36 -38.33 -23.79 25.42
N ASN A 37 -37.23 -23.40 26.05
CA ASN A 37 -36.67 -22.05 25.98
C ASN A 37 -35.41 -22.11 25.13
N SER A 38 -35.32 -21.29 24.08
CA SER A 38 -34.17 -21.25 23.18
C SER A 38 -32.87 -20.84 23.87
N ASP A 39 -32.96 -20.13 25.00
CA ASP A 39 -31.79 -19.75 25.80
C ASP A 39 -31.11 -20.96 26.46
N ASN A 40 -31.81 -22.10 26.53
CA ASN A 40 -31.31 -23.35 27.11
C ASN A 40 -30.91 -24.35 26.03
N ASP A 41 -30.81 -23.94 24.76
CA ASP A 41 -30.40 -24.84 23.69
C ASP A 41 -28.94 -25.28 23.88
N GLU A 42 -28.69 -26.59 23.80
CA GLU A 42 -27.36 -27.17 23.98
C GLU A 42 -26.78 -27.68 22.66
N ILE A 43 -25.45 -27.80 22.60
CA ILE A 43 -24.75 -28.50 21.51
C ILE A 43 -24.25 -29.84 22.04
N ALA A 44 -24.39 -30.87 21.23
CA ALA A 44 -23.90 -32.19 21.54
C ALA A 44 -22.90 -32.67 20.49
N VAL A 45 -21.86 -33.36 20.96
CA VAL A 45 -20.89 -34.04 20.11
C VAL A 45 -20.96 -35.54 20.31
N LYS A 46 -20.88 -36.27 19.21
CA LYS A 46 -20.72 -37.72 19.19
C LYS A 46 -19.48 -38.07 18.40
N ILE A 47 -18.61 -38.86 19.01
CA ILE A 47 -17.41 -39.41 18.38
C ILE A 47 -17.52 -40.93 18.44
N GLY A 48 -17.44 -41.56 17.27
CA GLY A 48 -17.64 -43.01 17.17
C GLY A 48 -16.73 -43.65 16.15
N ARG A 49 -16.39 -44.91 16.40
CA ARG A 49 -15.66 -45.77 15.48
C ARG A 49 -16.51 -46.95 15.04
N TYR A 50 -16.54 -47.18 13.73
CA TYR A 50 -17.44 -48.10 13.09
C TYR A 50 -16.66 -49.06 12.17
N LYS A 51 -17.08 -50.34 12.13
CA LYS A 51 -16.65 -51.34 11.15
C LYS A 51 -17.48 -51.22 9.89
N LYS A 52 -16.81 -51.32 8.74
CA LYS A 52 -17.45 -51.36 7.42
C LYS A 52 -17.77 -52.80 7.06
N LYS A 53 -19.05 -53.10 6.85
CA LYS A 53 -19.50 -54.39 6.31
C LYS A 53 -20.05 -54.21 4.91
N LYS A 54 -19.62 -55.06 3.99
CA LYS A 54 -20.26 -55.18 2.67
C LYS A 54 -21.59 -55.89 2.84
N GLY A 55 -22.67 -55.20 2.51
CA GLY A 55 -23.99 -55.78 2.41
C GLY A 55 -24.37 -56.09 0.96
N PRO A 56 -25.61 -56.56 0.74
CA PRO A 56 -26.12 -56.88 -0.59
C PRO A 56 -26.14 -55.64 -1.49
N PHE A 57 -26.07 -55.85 -2.80
CA PHE A 57 -26.09 -54.80 -3.82
C PHE A 57 -24.93 -53.77 -3.74
N ASN A 58 -23.73 -54.19 -3.30
CA ASN A 58 -22.56 -53.32 -3.10
C ASN A 58 -22.76 -52.17 -2.11
N LEU A 59 -23.78 -52.23 -1.26
CA LEU A 59 -23.97 -51.27 -0.19
C LEU A 59 -22.99 -51.56 0.94
N THR A 60 -22.37 -50.51 1.50
CA THR A 60 -21.53 -50.63 2.69
C THR A 60 -22.31 -50.14 3.90
N PHE A 61 -22.46 -51.00 4.89
CA PHE A 61 -23.09 -50.68 6.16
C PHE A 61 -22.03 -50.45 7.22
N GLU A 62 -22.31 -49.53 8.13
CA GLU A 62 -21.44 -49.21 9.25
C GLU A 62 -22.09 -49.70 10.54
N GLU A 63 -21.35 -50.50 11.30
CA GLU A 63 -21.75 -50.98 12.62
C GLU A 63 -20.70 -50.56 13.64
N LEU A 64 -21.06 -50.44 14.91
CA LEU A 64 -20.10 -50.10 15.96
C LEU A 64 -18.92 -51.08 15.95
N GLU A 65 -17.69 -50.56 16.07
CA GLU A 65 -16.50 -51.40 16.09
C GLU A 65 -16.52 -52.37 17.28
N ASN A 66 -16.91 -51.86 18.46
CA ASN A 66 -17.14 -52.62 19.67
C ASN A 66 -18.46 -52.19 20.32
N SER A 67 -19.25 -53.15 20.78
CA SER A 67 -20.46 -52.91 21.57
C SER A 67 -20.20 -52.85 23.08
N ILE A 68 -19.10 -53.47 23.55
CA ILE A 68 -18.74 -53.56 24.96
C ILE A 68 -17.20 -53.49 25.12
N PRO A 69 -16.64 -52.41 25.70
CA PRO A 69 -17.29 -51.11 25.87
C PRO A 69 -17.68 -50.53 24.50
N LYS A 70 -18.72 -49.69 24.48
CA LYS A 70 -19.25 -49.11 23.25
C LYS A 70 -18.18 -48.21 22.60
N SER A 71 -17.87 -48.42 21.32
CA SER A 71 -16.93 -47.58 20.56
C SER A 71 -17.54 -46.24 20.11
N GLU A 72 -18.47 -45.71 20.88
CA GLU A 72 -19.19 -44.45 20.63
C GLU A 72 -19.35 -43.71 21.96
N LEU A 73 -18.87 -42.47 22.00
CA LEU A 73 -19.01 -41.55 23.11
C LEU A 73 -19.86 -40.36 22.65
N THR A 74 -20.83 -39.97 23.47
CA THR A 74 -21.66 -38.78 23.26
C THR A 74 -21.54 -37.90 24.48
N LEU A 75 -21.16 -36.64 24.26
CA LEU A 75 -21.03 -35.61 25.29
C LEU A 75 -22.03 -34.49 24.96
N LYS A 76 -22.69 -33.96 25.98
CA LYS A 76 -23.76 -32.94 25.86
C LYS A 76 -23.61 -31.89 26.96
N GLY A 77 -24.05 -30.67 26.69
CA GLY A 77 -24.07 -29.58 27.67
C GLY A 77 -22.73 -29.45 28.39
N GLU A 78 -22.76 -29.47 29.73
CA GLU A 78 -21.58 -29.34 30.60
C GLU A 78 -20.44 -30.35 30.28
N GLU A 79 -20.75 -31.57 29.84
CA GLU A 79 -19.71 -32.55 29.48
C GLU A 79 -18.97 -32.17 28.20
N PHE A 80 -19.68 -31.55 27.25
CA PHE A 80 -19.07 -31.08 26.01
C PHE A 80 -18.27 -29.81 26.27
N ASP A 81 -18.82 -28.88 27.05
CA ASP A 81 -18.13 -27.65 27.45
C ASP A 81 -16.83 -27.97 28.21
N ALA A 82 -16.87 -28.91 29.16
CA ALA A 82 -15.68 -29.36 29.87
C ALA A 82 -14.61 -30.01 28.95
N LEU A 83 -15.02 -30.67 27.86
CA LEU A 83 -14.08 -31.17 26.86
C LEU A 83 -13.43 -30.03 26.07
N ILE A 84 -14.21 -29.01 25.70
CA ILE A 84 -13.68 -27.82 25.04
C ILE A 84 -12.68 -27.13 25.96
N ASP A 85 -13.04 -26.88 27.22
CA ASP A 85 -12.16 -26.29 28.22
C ASP A 85 -10.88 -27.11 28.42
N PHE A 86 -10.97 -28.44 28.44
CA PHE A 86 -9.81 -29.32 28.54
C PHE A 86 -8.88 -29.18 27.33
N ILE A 87 -9.42 -29.18 26.12
CA ILE A 87 -8.64 -28.99 24.89
C ILE A 87 -8.02 -27.60 24.87
N GLU A 88 -8.78 -26.56 25.23
CA GLU A 88 -8.29 -25.19 25.25
C GLU A 88 -7.16 -24.99 26.26
N SER A 89 -7.26 -25.61 27.44
CA SER A 89 -6.26 -25.46 28.51
C SER A 89 -5.04 -26.38 28.38
N HIS A 90 -5.12 -27.49 27.64
CA HIS A 90 -4.03 -28.49 27.60
C HIS A 90 -3.48 -28.77 26.19
N PHE A 91 -4.13 -28.28 25.13
CA PHE A 91 -3.55 -28.28 23.80
C PHE A 91 -2.85 -26.94 23.59
N LYS A 92 -1.52 -26.94 23.75
CA LYS A 92 -0.65 -25.75 23.76
C LYS A 92 -1.02 -24.63 22.75
N PRO A 93 -1.38 -24.92 21.48
CA PRO A 93 -1.85 -23.88 20.56
C PRO A 93 -3.08 -23.09 21.04
N PHE A 94 -4.05 -23.73 21.70
CA PHE A 94 -5.21 -23.04 22.28
C PHE A 94 -4.90 -22.37 23.62
N GLU A 95 -3.97 -22.93 24.41
CA GLU A 95 -3.51 -22.34 25.67
C GLU A 95 -2.86 -20.96 25.46
N GLU A 96 -2.14 -20.80 24.33
CA GLU A 96 -1.55 -19.53 23.89
C GLU A 96 -2.57 -18.54 23.29
N GLY A 97 -3.87 -18.86 23.32
CA GLY A 97 -4.95 -17.98 22.86
C GLY A 97 -5.11 -17.91 21.33
N VAL A 98 -4.49 -18.83 20.58
CA VAL A 98 -4.57 -18.86 19.11
C VAL A 98 -5.96 -19.33 18.67
N LYS A 99 -6.84 -18.38 18.37
CA LYS A 99 -8.22 -18.66 17.90
C LYS A 99 -8.35 -18.84 16.39
N LYS A 100 -7.34 -18.42 15.62
CA LYS A 100 -7.33 -18.46 14.16
C LYS A 100 -5.96 -18.89 13.66
N PHE A 101 -5.96 -19.76 12.65
CA PHE A 101 -4.75 -20.27 12.01
C PHE A 101 -4.63 -19.69 10.60
N ILE A 102 -3.45 -19.23 10.22
CA ILE A 102 -3.10 -18.96 8.82
C ILE A 102 -2.34 -20.19 8.32
N PRO A 103 -2.96 -21.06 7.50
CA PRO A 103 -2.26 -22.20 6.91
C PRO A 103 -1.15 -21.68 5.98
N LEU A 104 0.10 -22.02 6.32
CA LEU A 104 1.31 -21.68 5.53
C LEU A 104 1.57 -22.70 4.41
N ASP A 105 0.61 -23.57 4.12
CA ASP A 105 0.62 -24.56 3.05
C ASP A 105 1.10 -23.88 1.75
N GLU A 106 2.01 -24.53 1.02
CA GLU A 106 2.89 -24.01 -0.05
C GLU A 106 2.21 -23.32 -1.25
N GLN A 107 0.91 -23.05 -1.19
CA GLN A 107 0.14 -22.39 -2.23
C GLN A 107 -0.55 -21.15 -1.64
N PHE A 108 -0.09 -19.96 -2.01
CA PHE A 108 -0.78 -18.69 -1.78
C PHE A 108 -2.16 -18.70 -2.46
N ARG A 109 -3.16 -19.31 -1.81
CA ARG A 109 -4.54 -19.41 -2.30
C ARG A 109 -5.32 -18.14 -1.98
N ALA A 110 -6.23 -17.76 -2.87
CA ALA A 110 -7.07 -16.58 -2.71
C ALA A 110 -7.89 -16.57 -1.39
N ASP A 111 -8.26 -17.76 -0.88
CA ASP A 111 -8.99 -17.90 0.37
C ASP A 111 -8.19 -17.42 1.61
N ASN A 112 -6.86 -17.35 1.52
CA ASN A 112 -6.00 -16.80 2.57
C ASN A 112 -5.94 -15.26 2.54
N LEU A 113 -6.37 -14.62 1.45
CA LEU A 113 -6.38 -13.15 1.32
C LEU A 113 -7.32 -12.51 2.33
N ALA A 114 -8.47 -13.11 2.62
CA ALA A 114 -9.42 -12.57 3.58
C ALA A 114 -8.83 -12.50 5.00
N HIS A 115 -7.98 -13.47 5.38
CA HIS A 115 -7.29 -13.48 6.66
C HIS A 115 -6.20 -12.41 6.73
N LEU A 116 -5.40 -12.27 5.68
CA LEU A 116 -4.38 -11.21 5.58
C LEU A 116 -5.01 -9.83 5.54
N GLN A 117 -6.10 -9.64 4.79
CA GLN A 117 -6.85 -8.39 4.76
C GLN A 117 -7.44 -8.05 6.12
N ALA A 118 -8.01 -9.02 6.84
CA ALA A 118 -8.51 -8.80 8.20
C ALA A 118 -7.38 -8.39 9.16
N PHE A 119 -6.18 -8.96 9.00
CA PHE A 119 -4.99 -8.58 9.77
C PHE A 119 -4.54 -7.15 9.46
N PHE A 120 -4.31 -6.80 8.19
CA PHE A 120 -3.83 -5.46 7.80
C PHE A 120 -4.89 -4.35 7.90
N ASN A 121 -6.18 -4.68 7.92
CA ASN A 121 -7.28 -3.73 8.12
C ASN A 121 -7.75 -3.64 9.58
N HIS A 122 -6.98 -4.18 10.54
CA HIS A 122 -7.31 -4.06 11.95
C HIS A 122 -7.47 -2.57 12.33
N PRO A 123 -8.49 -2.20 13.14
CA PRO A 123 -8.73 -0.80 13.52
C PRO A 123 -7.53 -0.16 14.22
N GLU A 124 -6.75 -0.94 14.97
CA GLU A 124 -5.52 -0.50 15.66
C GLU A 124 -4.29 -0.66 14.74
N LYS A 125 -4.27 0.04 13.61
CA LYS A 125 -3.17 -0.04 12.64
C LYS A 125 -1.81 0.34 13.22
N GLN A 126 -1.77 1.27 14.19
CA GLN A 126 -0.51 1.72 14.78
C GLN A 126 0.14 0.65 15.65
N GLU A 127 -0.63 -0.07 16.46
CA GLU A 127 -0.07 -1.17 17.28
C GLU A 127 0.53 -2.27 16.40
N LEU A 128 -0.10 -2.55 15.25
CA LEU A 128 0.42 -3.49 14.27
C LEU A 128 1.72 -2.99 13.64
N ILE A 129 1.83 -1.70 13.30
CA ILE A 129 3.06 -1.10 12.77
C ILE A 129 4.18 -1.19 13.82
N ASP A 130 3.91 -0.78 15.06
CA ASP A 130 4.88 -0.80 16.15
C ASP A 130 5.35 -2.23 16.46
N PHE A 131 4.42 -3.19 16.48
CA PHE A 131 4.75 -4.61 16.64
C PHE A 131 5.67 -5.11 15.54
N VAL A 132 5.35 -4.78 14.28
CA VAL A 132 6.12 -5.20 13.11
C VAL A 132 7.53 -4.57 13.11
N LEU A 133 7.65 -3.27 13.43
CA LEU A 133 8.92 -2.57 13.51
C LEU A 133 9.79 -3.06 14.68
N GLY A 134 9.18 -3.48 15.79
CA GLY A 134 9.90 -3.93 16.99
C GLY A 134 10.43 -5.37 16.94
N HIS A 135 9.99 -6.19 15.98
CA HIS A 135 10.27 -7.63 15.95
C HIS A 135 10.93 -8.13 14.66
N ASP A 136 11.39 -7.23 13.78
CA ASP A 136 12.08 -7.58 12.53
C ASP A 136 11.31 -8.59 11.65
N ILE A 137 9.98 -8.43 11.62
CA ILE A 137 9.05 -9.39 10.98
C ILE A 137 9.05 -9.25 9.45
N ILE A 138 9.37 -8.05 8.94
CA ILE A 138 9.38 -7.76 7.50
C ILE A 138 10.79 -8.03 6.96
N PRO A 139 10.99 -9.03 6.09
CA PRO A 139 12.25 -9.20 5.38
C PRO A 139 12.52 -7.98 4.48
N ASP A 140 13.80 -7.68 4.27
CA ASP A 140 14.25 -6.57 3.42
C ASP A 140 13.62 -6.60 2.02
N GLU A 141 13.40 -7.80 1.46
CA GLU A 141 12.79 -7.97 0.14
C GLU A 141 11.34 -7.46 0.10
N LEU A 142 10.57 -7.64 1.19
CA LEU A 142 9.21 -7.11 1.29
C LEU A 142 9.23 -5.59 1.43
N PHE A 143 10.17 -5.02 2.18
CA PHE A 143 10.30 -3.58 2.29
C PHE A 143 10.63 -2.94 0.92
N ILE A 144 11.59 -3.52 0.19
CA ILE A 144 11.93 -3.10 -1.17
C ILE A 144 10.72 -3.21 -2.09
N ALA A 145 9.99 -4.33 -2.05
CA ALA A 145 8.80 -4.55 -2.86
C ALA A 145 7.69 -3.52 -2.55
N PHE A 146 7.45 -3.19 -1.27
CA PHE A 146 6.47 -2.18 -0.89
C PHE A 146 6.87 -0.78 -1.33
N ASN A 147 8.14 -0.42 -1.20
CA ASN A 147 8.66 0.86 -1.68
C ASN A 147 8.50 0.97 -3.21
N GLN A 148 8.88 -0.07 -3.95
CA GLN A 148 8.72 -0.12 -5.40
C GLN A 148 7.24 -0.03 -5.81
N LEU A 149 6.35 -0.76 -5.13
CA LEU A 149 4.90 -0.68 -5.39
C LEU A 149 4.34 0.72 -5.10
N SER A 150 4.80 1.37 -4.03
CA SER A 150 4.43 2.75 -3.73
C SER A 150 4.82 3.70 -4.85
N LYS A 151 6.06 3.59 -5.36
CA LYS A 151 6.53 4.41 -6.49
C LYS A 151 5.78 4.14 -7.79
N ILE A 152 5.45 2.87 -8.09
CA ILE A 152 4.62 2.52 -9.25
C ILE A 152 3.26 3.21 -9.15
N ARG A 153 2.58 3.09 -8.00
CA ARG A 153 1.29 3.77 -7.78
C ARG A 153 1.38 5.29 -7.87
N ALA A 154 2.49 5.88 -7.42
CA ALA A 154 2.71 7.31 -7.55
C ALA A 154 2.84 7.71 -9.03
N VAL A 155 3.59 6.94 -9.84
CA VAL A 155 3.71 7.17 -11.28
C VAL A 155 2.37 7.01 -11.99
N ASP A 156 1.60 5.95 -11.70
CA ASP A 156 0.26 5.76 -12.24
C ASP A 156 -0.64 6.96 -11.87
N LYS A 157 -0.56 7.43 -10.62
CA LYS A 157 -1.33 8.59 -10.18
C LYS A 157 -0.90 9.88 -10.88
N PHE A 158 0.39 10.04 -11.16
CA PHE A 158 0.88 11.18 -11.93
C PHE A 158 0.28 11.16 -13.34
N GLU A 159 0.26 10.01 -14.01
CA GLU A 159 -0.38 9.89 -15.33
C GLU A 159 -1.87 10.26 -15.29
N GLU A 160 -2.62 9.80 -14.29
CA GLU A 160 -4.02 10.21 -14.11
C GLU A 160 -4.14 11.73 -13.89
N MET A 161 -3.31 12.31 -13.03
CA MET A 161 -3.34 13.74 -12.73
C MET A 161 -3.04 14.61 -13.95
N LEU A 162 -2.30 14.08 -14.92
CA LEU A 162 -1.98 14.73 -16.19
C LEU A 162 -3.15 14.75 -17.18
N GLU A 163 -4.20 13.96 -16.94
CA GLU A 163 -5.44 13.97 -17.73
C GLU A 163 -6.50 14.92 -17.14
N ASP A 164 -6.31 15.37 -15.90
CA ASP A 164 -7.22 16.21 -15.14
C ASP A 164 -6.76 17.69 -15.12
N ASP A 165 -7.68 18.66 -15.25
CA ASP A 165 -7.39 20.09 -15.05
C ASP A 165 -7.27 20.43 -13.56
N LEU A 166 -6.16 20.00 -12.95
CA LEU A 166 -5.89 20.19 -11.52
C LEU A 166 -5.32 21.57 -11.21
N THR A 167 -5.61 22.03 -9.99
CA THR A 167 -5.00 23.26 -9.49
C THR A 167 -3.52 23.06 -9.18
N GLU A 168 -2.73 24.15 -9.19
CA GLU A 168 -1.32 24.11 -8.81
C GLU A 168 -1.11 23.55 -7.39
N HIS A 169 -2.05 23.79 -6.47
CA HIS A 169 -1.99 23.26 -5.11
C HIS A 169 -2.03 21.73 -5.04
N GLU A 170 -2.82 21.08 -5.89
CA GLU A 170 -2.88 19.62 -5.95
C GLU A 170 -1.54 19.05 -6.43
N TRP A 171 -0.91 19.71 -7.41
CA TRP A 171 0.44 19.37 -7.86
C TRP A 171 1.49 19.58 -6.78
N GLN A 172 1.45 20.71 -6.05
CA GLN A 172 2.36 20.97 -4.93
C GLN A 172 2.24 19.86 -3.87
N LYS A 173 1.02 19.47 -3.51
CA LYS A 173 0.79 18.41 -2.53
C LYS A 173 1.37 17.08 -3.01
N TRP A 174 1.11 16.71 -4.26
CA TRP A 174 1.61 15.47 -4.83
C TRP A 174 3.15 15.43 -4.90
N PHE A 175 3.79 16.52 -5.33
CA PHE A 175 5.25 16.63 -5.34
C PHE A 175 5.85 16.58 -3.94
N GLN A 176 5.16 17.13 -2.93
CA GLN A 176 5.60 17.06 -1.55
C GLN A 176 5.64 15.62 -1.04
N GLU A 177 4.61 14.84 -1.35
CA GLU A 177 4.50 13.42 -0.97
C GLU A 177 5.45 12.52 -1.80
N ASN A 178 5.77 12.92 -3.03
CA ASN A 178 6.52 12.12 -4.00
C ASN A 178 7.81 12.79 -4.47
N SER A 179 8.49 13.52 -3.60
CA SER A 179 9.67 14.36 -3.94
C SER A 179 10.81 13.62 -4.64
N TRP A 180 10.89 12.30 -4.49
CA TRP A 180 11.85 11.44 -5.18
C TRP A 180 11.79 11.58 -6.72
N VAL A 181 10.66 11.97 -7.30
CA VAL A 181 10.52 12.18 -8.76
C VAL A 181 11.28 13.40 -9.25
N LEU A 182 11.61 14.34 -8.35
CA LEU A 182 12.40 15.53 -8.67
C LEU A 182 13.86 15.17 -8.93
N GLY A 183 14.31 13.97 -8.54
CA GLY A 183 15.63 13.44 -8.82
C GLY A 183 16.43 13.10 -7.56
N THR A 184 17.50 12.33 -7.75
CA THR A 184 18.39 11.90 -6.67
C THR A 184 19.31 13.01 -6.18
N GLU A 185 19.35 14.15 -6.88
CA GLU A 185 20.07 15.34 -6.47
C GLU A 185 19.52 15.99 -5.18
N TYR A 186 18.31 15.64 -4.75
CA TYR A 186 17.67 16.20 -3.57
C TYR A 186 17.57 15.21 -2.42
N VAL A 187 17.95 15.65 -1.22
CA VAL A 187 17.90 14.87 0.02
C VAL A 187 16.53 15.00 0.68
N ARG A 188 16.01 16.22 0.77
CA ARG A 188 14.72 16.52 1.39
C ARG A 188 14.16 17.86 0.96
N ILE A 189 12.84 17.99 1.12
CA ILE A 189 12.14 19.28 1.13
C ILE A 189 12.36 19.95 2.49
N LEU A 190 12.59 21.26 2.49
CA LEU A 190 12.65 22.07 3.71
C LEU A 190 11.25 22.56 4.09
N ASP A 191 10.99 22.67 5.40
CA ASP A 191 9.72 23.19 5.90
C ASP A 191 9.51 24.69 5.56
N GLU A 192 10.61 25.42 5.36
CA GLU A 192 10.58 26.83 4.93
C GLU A 192 10.35 26.95 3.42
N ARG A 193 9.51 27.93 3.04
CA ARG A 193 9.21 28.29 1.65
C ARG A 193 9.39 29.78 1.38
N SER A 194 9.39 30.61 2.42
CA SER A 194 9.53 32.05 2.33
C SER A 194 11.01 32.42 2.40
N ILE A 195 11.54 32.86 1.26
CA ILE A 195 12.86 33.49 1.19
C ILE A 195 12.80 34.80 1.99
N ASP A 196 11.81 35.64 1.65
CA ASP A 196 11.47 36.87 2.36
C ASP A 196 9.95 37.09 2.40
N THR A 197 9.52 38.27 2.87
CA THR A 197 8.09 38.61 3.01
C THR A 197 7.31 38.70 1.69
N LYS A 198 7.98 38.71 0.54
CA LYS A 198 7.38 38.87 -0.79
C LYS A 198 7.63 37.67 -1.70
N ASN A 199 8.67 36.89 -1.44
CA ASN A 199 9.14 35.81 -2.29
C ASN A 199 8.91 34.47 -1.57
N ILE A 200 7.85 33.79 -1.98
CA ILE A 200 7.44 32.48 -1.48
C ILE A 200 7.54 31.51 -2.64
N THR A 201 8.42 30.51 -2.52
CA THR A 201 8.64 29.47 -3.53
C THR A 201 7.68 28.31 -3.31
N ASP A 202 7.53 27.44 -4.31
CA ASP A 202 6.81 26.18 -4.09
C ASP A 202 7.57 25.26 -3.14
N PHE A 203 8.88 25.06 -3.39
CA PHE A 203 9.75 24.28 -2.51
C PHE A 203 11.16 24.87 -2.42
N LEU A 204 11.70 24.84 -1.20
CA LEU A 204 13.13 24.88 -0.97
C LEU A 204 13.61 23.46 -0.68
N MET A 205 14.68 23.05 -1.35
CA MET A 205 15.24 21.71 -1.29
C MET A 205 16.64 21.76 -0.72
N GLU A 206 17.00 20.76 0.08
CA GLU A 206 18.41 20.48 0.37
C GLU A 206 18.95 19.52 -0.69
N ALA A 207 19.90 20.01 -1.49
CA ALA A 207 20.61 19.20 -2.46
C ALA A 207 21.65 18.28 -1.76
N TYR A 208 22.07 17.22 -2.46
CA TYR A 208 23.01 16.22 -1.94
C TYR A 208 24.39 16.80 -1.55
N ASP A 209 24.76 17.95 -2.09
CA ASP A 209 26.00 18.67 -1.77
C ASP A 209 25.84 19.64 -0.57
N GLY A 210 24.65 19.65 0.06
CA GLY A 210 24.33 20.43 1.26
C GLY A 210 23.99 21.89 0.98
N PHE A 211 23.68 22.23 -0.27
CA PHE A 211 23.24 23.56 -0.67
C PHE A 211 21.72 23.60 -0.86
N ILE A 212 21.17 24.80 -0.74
CA ILE A 212 19.77 25.06 -0.98
C ILE A 212 19.52 25.20 -2.48
N ASP A 213 18.51 24.50 -2.96
CA ASP A 213 17.98 24.62 -4.31
C ASP A 213 16.49 24.94 -4.24
N ILE A 214 15.96 25.39 -5.36
CA ILE A 214 14.58 25.84 -5.51
C ILE A 214 13.89 24.89 -6.49
N VAL A 215 12.66 24.51 -6.19
CA VAL A 215 11.77 23.92 -7.19
C VAL A 215 10.56 24.84 -7.28
N GLU A 216 10.33 25.34 -8.49
CA GLU A 216 9.16 26.16 -8.83
C GLU A 216 8.35 25.38 -9.85
N ILE A 217 7.03 25.30 -9.64
CA ILE A 217 6.11 24.63 -10.53
C ILE A 217 5.09 25.62 -11.07
N LYS A 218 4.70 25.42 -12.33
CA LYS A 218 3.59 26.12 -12.95
C LYS A 218 2.71 25.07 -13.60
N ARG A 219 1.48 24.95 -13.09
CA ARG A 219 0.53 23.88 -13.45
C ARG A 219 0.48 23.64 -14.98
N PRO A 220 0.36 22.38 -15.41
CA PRO A 220 0.37 22.03 -16.83
C PRO A 220 -0.85 22.60 -17.56
N ASP A 221 -2.00 22.59 -16.90
CA ASP A 221 -3.28 23.05 -17.42
C ASP A 221 -3.63 24.44 -16.90
N GLY A 222 -3.86 25.38 -17.82
CA GLY A 222 -4.09 26.78 -17.46
C GLY A 222 -3.89 27.80 -18.57
N ASN A 223 -3.94 27.37 -19.85
CA ASN A 223 -3.60 28.18 -21.03
C ASN A 223 -2.14 28.67 -21.07
N LEU A 224 -1.24 28.09 -20.27
CA LEU A 224 0.19 28.39 -20.34
C LEU A 224 0.78 27.73 -21.57
N ASN A 225 1.48 28.53 -22.39
CA ASN A 225 2.17 28.00 -23.56
C ASN A 225 3.67 27.91 -23.26
N PHE A 226 4.31 26.83 -23.70
CA PHE A 226 5.77 26.72 -23.60
C PHE A 226 6.44 27.48 -24.74
N TRP A 227 6.03 27.18 -25.98
CA TRP A 227 6.49 27.81 -27.20
C TRP A 227 5.49 28.85 -27.68
N ALA A 228 5.98 29.96 -28.23
CA ALA A 228 5.14 30.91 -28.92
C ALA A 228 4.42 30.25 -30.11
N LYS A 229 3.21 30.73 -30.44
CA LYS A 229 2.39 30.19 -31.54
C LYS A 229 3.04 30.31 -32.93
N SER A 230 4.01 31.21 -33.07
CA SER A 230 4.73 31.44 -34.33
C SER A 230 6.23 31.36 -34.07
N LYS A 231 6.94 30.68 -34.97
CA LYS A 231 8.41 30.73 -35.01
C LYS A 231 8.91 32.15 -35.34
N ASP A 232 10.10 32.47 -34.86
CA ASP A 232 10.84 33.68 -35.25
C ASP A 232 12.09 33.28 -36.04
N HIS A 233 12.17 33.69 -37.31
CA HIS A 233 13.22 33.27 -38.24
C HIS A 233 13.44 31.74 -38.25
N ASP A 234 12.34 30.97 -38.28
CA ASP A 234 12.31 29.49 -38.20
C ASP A 234 12.80 28.87 -36.88
N ASN A 235 12.97 29.67 -35.83
CA ASN A 235 13.30 29.19 -34.49
C ASN A 235 12.05 29.13 -33.61
N TYR A 236 11.95 28.05 -32.82
CA TYR A 236 11.01 28.00 -31.71
C TYR A 236 11.50 28.95 -30.61
N VAL A 237 10.64 29.89 -30.21
CA VAL A 237 10.94 30.88 -29.17
C VAL A 237 10.03 30.67 -27.96
N PRO A 238 10.54 30.83 -26.73
CA PRO A 238 9.73 30.77 -25.52
C PRO A 238 8.50 31.69 -25.61
N ASP A 239 7.35 31.19 -25.20
CA ASP A 239 6.17 32.04 -25.02
C ASP A 239 6.38 33.02 -23.84
N GLN A 240 5.62 34.11 -23.82
CA GLN A 240 5.63 35.07 -22.71
C GLN A 240 5.35 34.42 -21.36
N ASP A 241 4.54 33.37 -21.32
CA ASP A 241 4.23 32.66 -20.09
C ASP A 241 5.44 31.92 -19.52
N LEU A 242 6.20 31.23 -20.37
CA LEU A 242 7.47 30.62 -19.97
C LEU A 242 8.50 31.70 -19.55
N VAL A 243 8.57 32.82 -20.28
CA VAL A 243 9.46 33.95 -19.93
C VAL A 243 9.14 34.53 -18.55
N LYS A 244 7.86 34.68 -18.20
CA LYS A 244 7.44 35.13 -16.85
C LYS A 244 7.90 34.15 -15.77
N ALA A 245 7.71 32.85 -15.99
CA ALA A 245 8.11 31.81 -15.05
C ALA A 245 9.65 31.76 -14.87
N ILE A 246 10.42 31.87 -15.95
CA ILE A 246 11.88 31.98 -15.91
C ILE A 246 12.32 33.23 -15.12
N THR A 247 11.62 34.35 -15.34
CA THR A 247 11.91 35.61 -14.64
C THR A 247 11.66 35.47 -13.13
N GLN A 248 10.57 34.80 -12.75
CA GLN A 248 10.24 34.50 -11.35
C GLN A 248 11.29 33.58 -10.72
N ALA A 249 11.65 32.48 -11.37
CA ALA A 249 12.68 31.55 -10.89
C ALA A 249 14.03 32.26 -10.70
N SER A 250 14.41 33.13 -11.65
CA SER A 250 15.64 33.93 -11.58
C SER A 250 15.61 34.92 -10.41
N LYS A 251 14.43 35.49 -10.10
CA LYS A 251 14.24 36.38 -8.95
C LYS A 251 14.44 35.62 -7.64
N TYR A 252 13.92 34.41 -7.51
CA TYR A 252 14.10 33.61 -6.30
C TYR A 252 15.56 33.21 -6.05
N ILE A 253 16.29 32.79 -7.11
CA ILE A 253 17.74 32.55 -7.03
C ILE A 253 18.44 33.79 -6.47
N TYR A 254 18.17 34.96 -7.04
CA TYR A 254 18.78 36.22 -6.61
C TYR A 254 18.46 36.58 -5.14
N GLU A 255 17.22 36.39 -4.70
CA GLU A 255 16.84 36.72 -3.31
C GLU A 255 17.48 35.76 -2.30
N ILE A 256 17.60 34.46 -2.61
CA ILE A 256 18.37 33.54 -1.75
C ILE A 256 19.85 33.95 -1.70
N GLU A 257 20.45 34.34 -2.83
CA GLU A 257 21.84 34.82 -2.84
C GLU A 257 22.01 36.08 -1.97
N ARG A 258 21.00 36.96 -1.90
CA ARG A 258 21.03 38.13 -1.01
C ARG A 258 20.94 37.75 0.47
N GLU A 259 20.20 36.70 0.79
CA GLU A 259 20.09 36.14 2.14
C GLU A 259 21.27 35.23 2.50
N ALA A 260 22.29 35.08 1.64
CA ALA A 260 23.39 34.13 1.86
C ALA A 260 24.16 34.34 3.17
N ASN A 261 24.23 35.58 3.67
CA ASN A 261 24.90 35.93 4.92
C ASN A 261 23.92 36.22 6.08
N SER A 262 22.63 35.91 5.90
CA SER A 262 21.58 36.15 6.88
C SER A 262 21.53 34.98 7.87
N ILE A 263 22.00 35.21 9.11
CA ILE A 263 21.95 34.20 10.17
C ILE A 263 20.50 33.76 10.42
N LYS A 264 19.55 34.70 10.40
CA LYS A 264 18.13 34.40 10.59
C LYS A 264 17.59 33.49 9.49
N PHE A 265 17.91 33.76 8.22
CA PHE A 265 17.47 32.89 7.14
C PHE A 265 18.12 31.52 7.23
N LEU A 266 19.44 31.47 7.52
CA LEU A 266 20.18 30.23 7.71
C LEU A 266 19.56 29.35 8.80
N GLU A 267 19.14 29.94 9.93
CA GLU A 267 18.42 29.22 10.99
C GLU A 267 17.06 28.69 10.51
N ARG A 268 16.27 29.49 9.77
CA ARG A 268 14.96 29.07 9.22
C ARG A 268 15.08 27.90 8.25
N VAL A 269 16.15 27.85 7.45
CA VAL A 269 16.43 26.74 6.53
C VAL A 269 17.22 25.60 7.17
N GLY A 270 17.32 25.56 8.51
CA GLY A 270 17.93 24.44 9.23
C GLY A 270 19.45 24.33 9.04
N GLY A 271 20.14 25.42 8.73
CA GLY A 271 21.58 25.47 8.53
C GLY A 271 22.06 25.07 7.14
N VAL A 272 21.15 24.84 6.18
CA VAL A 272 21.48 24.50 4.79
C VAL A 272 22.17 25.69 4.11
N LYS A 273 23.24 25.44 3.34
CA LYS A 273 24.04 26.51 2.74
C LYS A 273 23.29 27.20 1.61
N THR A 274 23.27 28.52 1.62
CA THR A 274 22.44 29.35 0.73
C THR A 274 23.21 29.97 -0.45
N ILE A 275 24.43 29.51 -0.71
CA ILE A 275 25.30 30.07 -1.74
C ILE A 275 25.01 29.39 -3.08
N LYS A 276 24.86 30.19 -4.14
CA LYS A 276 24.71 29.73 -5.52
C LYS A 276 23.58 28.70 -5.71
N PRO A 277 22.35 29.02 -5.23
CA PRO A 277 21.22 28.12 -5.40
C PRO A 277 20.95 27.89 -6.88
N ARG A 278 20.46 26.69 -7.20
CA ARG A 278 19.88 26.36 -8.49
C ARG A 278 18.37 26.36 -8.37
N CYS A 279 17.68 26.49 -9.50
CA CYS A 279 16.24 26.35 -9.58
C CYS A 279 15.87 25.33 -10.64
N VAL A 280 14.99 24.39 -10.31
CA VAL A 280 14.27 23.57 -11.28
C VAL A 280 12.89 24.17 -11.48
N LEU A 281 12.62 24.64 -12.70
CA LEU A 281 11.32 25.13 -13.10
C LEU A 281 10.56 24.02 -13.84
N ILE A 282 9.47 23.53 -13.25
CA ILE A 282 8.58 22.57 -13.89
C ILE A 282 7.42 23.33 -14.52
N PHE A 283 7.33 23.31 -15.85
CA PHE A 283 6.43 24.16 -16.61
C PHE A 283 5.83 23.43 -17.81
N GLY A 284 4.50 23.37 -17.86
CA GLY A 284 3.76 22.92 -19.05
C GLY A 284 3.95 21.45 -19.44
N ARG A 285 3.36 21.10 -20.59
CA ARG A 285 3.44 19.77 -21.21
C ARG A 285 4.29 19.80 -22.47
N SER A 286 4.82 18.63 -22.82
CA SER A 286 5.62 18.37 -24.03
C SER A 286 5.20 17.08 -24.73
N ASP A 287 4.03 16.54 -24.40
CA ASP A 287 3.45 15.34 -25.01
C ASP A 287 3.10 15.52 -26.48
N ASP A 288 2.82 16.77 -26.89
CA ASP A 288 2.51 17.15 -28.27
C ASP A 288 3.72 17.68 -29.07
N TRP A 289 4.93 17.68 -28.50
CA TRP A 289 6.09 18.26 -29.16
C TRP A 289 6.64 17.39 -30.30
N ASP A 290 6.93 18.06 -31.42
CA ASP A 290 7.71 17.50 -32.51
C ASP A 290 9.22 17.42 -32.17
N ASP A 291 10.00 16.82 -33.07
CA ASP A 291 11.44 16.63 -32.85
C ASP A 291 12.23 17.95 -32.89
N GLU A 292 11.78 18.94 -33.66
CA GLU A 292 12.40 20.27 -33.73
C GLU A 292 12.17 21.06 -32.43
N GLN A 293 11.00 20.94 -31.81
CA GLN A 293 10.68 21.52 -30.50
C GLN A 293 11.53 20.89 -29.41
N LYS A 294 11.72 19.56 -29.44
CA LYS A 294 12.61 18.86 -28.50
C LYS A 294 14.07 19.30 -28.64
N GLU A 295 14.55 19.46 -29.88
CA GLU A 295 15.90 19.98 -30.14
C GLU A 295 16.02 21.43 -29.66
N SER A 296 15.06 22.28 -29.98
CA SER A 296 15.01 23.68 -29.54
C SER A 296 14.98 23.81 -28.02
N PHE A 297 14.23 22.93 -27.34
CA PHE A 297 14.22 22.84 -25.88
C PHE A 297 15.59 22.49 -25.33
N ARG A 298 16.28 21.50 -25.92
CA ARG A 298 17.61 21.08 -25.48
C ARG A 298 18.61 22.25 -25.58
N ILE A 299 18.55 23.02 -26.68
CA ILE A 299 19.38 24.21 -26.88
C ILE A 299 19.04 25.28 -25.84
N LEU A 300 17.76 25.64 -25.72
CA LEU A 300 17.29 26.64 -24.76
C LEU A 300 17.75 26.31 -23.34
N ASN A 301 17.50 25.07 -22.89
CA ASN A 301 17.78 24.65 -21.52
C ASN A 301 19.30 24.62 -21.23
N SER A 302 20.13 24.36 -22.25
CA SER A 302 21.60 24.34 -22.11
C SER A 302 22.22 25.74 -21.86
N ASN A 303 21.49 26.82 -22.14
CA ASN A 303 21.99 28.19 -21.95
C ASN A 303 21.87 28.67 -20.49
N TYR A 304 21.20 27.91 -19.62
CA TYR A 304 21.04 28.25 -18.22
C TYR A 304 22.08 27.54 -17.35
N ASN A 305 22.72 28.29 -16.44
CA ASN A 305 23.72 27.75 -15.51
C ASN A 305 23.11 27.35 -14.16
N ASN A 306 22.21 28.18 -13.63
CA ASN A 306 21.58 28.03 -12.31
C ASN A 306 20.07 27.75 -12.40
N LEU A 307 19.54 27.59 -13.61
CA LEU A 307 18.14 27.27 -13.85
C LEU A 307 18.11 26.03 -14.74
N SER A 308 17.22 25.09 -14.44
CA SER A 308 16.91 23.97 -15.30
C SER A 308 15.40 23.93 -15.50
N ILE A 309 14.97 23.96 -16.76
CA ILE A 309 13.56 23.86 -17.11
C ILE A 309 13.24 22.38 -17.36
N MET A 310 12.08 21.95 -16.88
CA MET A 310 11.48 20.64 -17.15
C MET A 310 10.00 20.83 -17.45
N THR A 311 9.42 19.92 -18.22
CA THR A 311 7.95 19.79 -18.36
C THR A 311 7.47 18.69 -17.43
N TYR A 312 6.17 18.61 -17.19
CA TYR A 312 5.60 17.51 -16.39
C TYR A 312 5.90 16.14 -17.05
N ASP A 313 5.91 16.06 -18.38
CA ASP A 313 6.27 14.82 -19.08
C ASP A 313 7.75 14.44 -18.91
N HIS A 314 8.66 15.42 -18.84
CA HIS A 314 10.07 15.15 -18.52
C HIS A 314 10.24 14.59 -17.10
N VAL A 315 9.46 15.09 -16.13
CA VAL A 315 9.48 14.58 -14.75
C VAL A 315 8.87 13.19 -14.70
N LEU A 316 7.74 12.96 -15.38
CA LEU A 316 7.10 11.64 -15.47
C LEU A 316 8.05 10.61 -16.08
N GLU A 317 8.71 10.93 -17.19
CA GLU A 317 9.67 10.03 -17.84
C GLU A 317 10.88 9.75 -16.95
N ARG A 318 11.35 10.75 -16.18
CA ARG A 318 12.38 10.54 -15.15
C ARG A 318 11.89 9.56 -14.09
N ALA A 319 10.69 9.76 -13.54
CA ALA A 319 10.10 8.91 -12.53
C ALA A 319 9.94 7.46 -13.02
N LYS A 320 9.42 7.27 -14.23
CA LYS A 320 9.30 5.96 -14.90
C LYS A 320 10.64 5.24 -15.02
N ARG A 321 11.74 5.97 -15.30
CA ARG A 321 13.08 5.37 -15.39
C ARG A 321 13.64 4.96 -14.03
N MET A 322 13.27 5.65 -12.96
CA MET A 322 13.72 5.34 -11.60
C MET A 322 13.04 4.10 -10.98
N ILE A 323 11.90 3.66 -11.53
CA ILE A 323 11.15 2.50 -11.05
C ILE A 323 11.35 1.23 -11.91
N ARG A 324 12.02 1.37 -13.06
CA ARG A 324 12.52 0.25 -13.87
C ARG A 324 13.72 -0.37 -13.18
#